data_AF-A0A9W4PVQ8-F1
#
_entry.id   AF-A0A9W4PVQ8-F1
#
_cell.length_a   1.000
_cell.length_b   1.000
_cell.length_c   1.000
_cell.angle_alpha   90.00
_cell.angle_beta   90.00
_cell.angle_gamma   90.00
#
_symmetry.space_group_name_H-M   'P 1'
#
loop_
_entity.id
_entity.type
_entity.pdbx_description
1 polymer ?
#
loop_
_entity_poly.entity_id
_entity_poly.type
_entity_poly.pdbx_seq_one_letter_code
_entity_poly.pdbx_strand_id
1 'polypeptide(L)' 'MRDLTRAEITVLQHLRNGDTAEVLGLRLGVSWPRGNWVTTTLRRLARRGLVARTLKGEGKGEVETFQVTLRGQDALTKVV' A
#
# COMPACT_ATOMS: atom_id res chain seq x y z
N MET A 1 -15.59 -7.58 10.12
CA MET A 1 -14.38 -7.06 9.42
C MET A 1 -14.04 -5.75 10.13
N ARG A 2 -12.81 -5.55 10.65
CA ARG A 2 -12.47 -4.30 11.36
C ARG A 2 -12.44 -3.15 10.35
N ASP A 3 -13.02 -2.00 10.71
CA ASP A 3 -13.13 -0.83 9.82
C ASP A 3 -11.76 -0.35 9.34
N LEU A 4 -11.71 0.20 8.13
CA LEU A 4 -10.49 0.79 7.58
C LEU A 4 -10.23 2.14 8.24
N THR A 5 -9.00 2.37 8.67
CA THR A 5 -8.58 3.70 9.13
C THR A 5 -8.47 4.67 7.96
N ARG A 6 -8.52 5.98 8.23
CA ARG A 6 -8.32 7.01 7.20
C ARG A 6 -7.01 6.83 6.43
N ALA A 7 -5.93 6.48 7.10
CA ALA A 7 -4.63 6.20 6.46
C ALA A 7 -4.69 4.96 5.54
N GLU A 8 -5.37 3.90 5.96
CA GLU A 8 -5.57 2.70 5.14
C GLU A 8 -6.42 2.99 3.90
N ILE A 9 -7.49 3.78 4.04
CA ILE A 9 -8.34 4.24 2.93
C ILE A 9 -7.50 5.05 1.95
N THR A 10 -6.75 6.04 2.44
CA THR A 10 -5.88 6.89 1.60
C THR A 10 -4.87 6.04 0.82
N VAL A 11 -4.22 5.07 1.48
CA VAL A 11 -3.29 4.15 0.81
C VAL A 11 -3.99 3.34 -0.27
N LEU A 12 -5.15 2.72 0.02
CA LEU A 12 -5.89 1.92 -0.95
C LEU A 12 -6.38 2.74 -2.15
N GLN A 13 -6.82 3.98 -1.94
CA GLN A 13 -7.29 4.88 -3.01
C GLN A 13 -6.17 5.30 -3.97
N HIS A 14 -4.95 5.48 -3.45
CA HIS A 14 -3.85 6.06 -4.22
C HIS A 14 -2.83 5.03 -4.70
N LEU A 15 -2.89 3.79 -4.20
CA LEU A 15 -1.98 2.70 -4.58
C LEU A 15 -2.31 2.21 -6.00
N ARG A 16 -1.33 2.29 -6.89
CA ARG A 16 -1.36 1.77 -8.26
C ARG A 16 -0.60 0.45 -8.32
N ASN A 17 -0.91 -0.35 -9.35
CA ASN A 17 -0.25 -1.64 -9.54
C ASN A 17 1.26 -1.45 -9.75
N GLY A 18 2.07 -2.14 -8.95
CA GLY A 18 3.52 -2.12 -9.03
C GLY A 18 4.18 -0.94 -8.32
N ASP A 19 3.41 -0.13 -7.59
CA ASP A 19 3.97 0.97 -6.80
C ASP A 19 4.88 0.44 -5.69
N THR A 20 5.95 1.17 -5.42
CA THR A 20 6.75 1.02 -4.20
C THR A 20 6.18 1.91 -3.10
N ALA A 21 6.54 1.63 -1.84
CA ALA A 21 6.15 2.49 -0.72
C ALA A 21 6.67 3.94 -0.88
N GLU A 22 7.83 4.11 -1.50
CA GLU A 22 8.42 5.41 -1.80
C GLU A 22 7.63 6.18 -2.86
N VAL A 23 7.32 5.54 -3.99
CA VAL A 23 6.52 6.14 -5.07
C VAL A 23 5.13 6.55 -4.56
N LEU A 24 4.49 5.69 -3.75
CA LEU A 24 3.22 6.04 -3.12
C LEU A 24 3.38 7.21 -2.14
N GLY A 25 4.43 7.20 -1.31
CA GLY A 25 4.71 8.28 -0.35
C GLY A 25 4.85 9.64 -1.03
N LEU A 26 5.60 9.71 -2.14
CA LEU A 26 5.73 10.92 -2.94
C LEU A 26 4.38 11.42 -3.47
N ARG A 27 3.53 10.50 -3.97
CA ARG A 27 2.19 10.83 -4.47
C ARG A 27 1.27 11.38 -3.37
N LEU A 28 1.48 10.93 -2.14
CA LEU A 28 0.75 11.39 -0.96
C LEU A 28 1.35 12.67 -0.33
N GLY A 29 2.38 13.26 -0.95
CA GLY A 29 3.06 14.45 -0.44
C GLY A 29 3.92 14.21 0.80
N VAL A 30 4.29 12.95 1.06
CA VAL A 30 5.09 12.56 2.23
C VAL A 30 6.57 12.60 1.87
N SER A 31 7.33 13.46 2.53
CA SER A 31 8.79 13.53 2.37
C SER A 31 9.46 12.31 2.99
N TRP A 32 10.33 11.63 2.23
CA TRP A 32 11.20 10.58 2.77
C TRP A 32 12.28 11.21 3.68
N PRO A 33 12.63 10.64 4.86
CA PRO A 33 12.32 9.29 5.36
C PRO A 33 11.02 9.19 6.20
N ARG A 34 10.18 10.23 6.23
CA ARG A 34 8.92 10.25 7.00
C ARG A 34 7.82 9.35 6.42
N GLY A 35 8.09 8.62 5.34
CA GLY A 35 7.24 7.59 4.73
C GLY A 35 7.03 6.32 5.55
N ASN A 36 7.55 6.23 6.79
CA ASN A 36 7.40 5.06 7.66
C ASN A 36 5.93 4.66 7.87
N TRP A 37 5.02 5.64 7.95
CA TRP A 37 3.58 5.34 8.11
C TRP A 37 2.99 4.68 6.85
N VAL A 38 3.42 5.07 5.64
CA VAL A 38 2.98 4.46 4.37
C VAL A 38 3.44 3.02 4.31
N THR A 39 4.73 2.77 4.56
CA THR A 39 5.31 1.41 4.61
C THR A 39 4.62 0.54 5.67
N THR A 40 4.41 1.08 6.87
CA THR A 40 3.72 0.37 7.95
C THR A 40 2.27 0.04 7.57
N THR A 41 1.57 0.96 6.91
CA THR A 41 0.20 0.78 6.47
C THR A 41 0.12 -0.27 5.36
N LEU A 42 1.00 -0.21 4.35
CA LEU A 42 1.09 -1.22 3.30
C LEU A 42 1.34 -2.62 3.86
N ARG A 43 2.30 -2.76 4.80
CA ARG A 43 2.56 -4.04 5.47
C ARG A 43 1.37 -4.54 6.30
N ARG A 44 0.62 -3.64 6.93
CA ARG A 44 -0.60 -3.99 7.67
C ARG A 44 -1.71 -4.46 6.72
N LEU A 45 -1.94 -3.73 5.63
CA LEU A 45 -2.91 -4.10 4.60
C LEU A 45 -2.53 -5.41 3.91
N ALA A 46 -1.25 -5.65 3.69
CA ALA A 46 -0.74 -6.91 3.14
C ALA A 46 -1.00 -8.10 4.07
N ARG A 47 -0.74 -7.96 5.37
CA ARG A 47 -1.11 -8.98 6.37
C ARG A 47 -2.62 -9.26 6.44
N ARG A 48 -3.44 -8.28 6.08
CA ARG A 48 -4.91 -8.42 6.00
C ARG A 48 -5.39 -8.99 4.65
N GLY A 49 -4.49 -9.20 3.69
CA GLY A 49 -4.82 -9.65 2.34
C GLY A 49 -5.54 -8.60 1.48
N LEU A 50 -5.49 -7.33 1.85
CA LEU A 50 -6.09 -6.22 1.10
C LEU A 50 -5.13 -5.65 0.05
N VAL A 51 -3.83 -5.90 0.24
CA VAL A 51 -2.76 -5.52 -0.69
C VAL A 51 -1.88 -6.74 -0.91
N ALA A 52 -1.56 -7.06 -2.16
CA ALA A 52 -0.53 -8.01 -2.52
C ALA A 52 0.83 -7.31 -2.51
N ARG A 53 1.85 -8.03 -2.07
CA ARG A 53 3.24 -7.58 -2.01
C ARG A 53 4.07 -8.51 -2.88
N THR A 54 4.87 -7.94 -3.77
CA THR A 54 5.74 -8.67 -4.68
C THR A 54 7.15 -8.08 -4.62
N LEU A 55 8.16 -8.94 -4.51
CA LEU A 55 9.55 -8.52 -4.70
C LEU A 55 9.84 -8.53 -6.20
N LYS A 56 10.23 -7.38 -6.74
CA LYS A 56 10.56 -7.22 -8.16
C LYS A 56 12.03 -6.84 -8.29
N GLY A 57 12.78 -7.61 -9.07
CA GLY A 57 14.21 -7.42 -9.30
C GLY A 57 15.00 -8.72 -9.15
N GLU A 58 16.29 -8.68 -9.46
CA GLU A 58 17.23 -9.79 -9.25
C GLU A 58 18.39 -9.33 -8.36
N GLY A 59 18.73 -10.10 -7.34
CA GLY A 59 19.89 -9.85 -6.48
C GLY A 59 19.76 -8.61 -5.59
N LYS A 60 20.80 -7.75 -5.56
CA LYS A 60 20.88 -6.59 -4.66
C LYS A 60 19.90 -5.44 -5.02
N GLY A 61 19.19 -5.55 -6.13
CA GLY A 61 18.23 -4.55 -6.63
C GLY A 61 16.77 -4.92 -6.41
N GLU A 62 16.45 -5.89 -5.56
CA GLU A 62 15.06 -6.25 -5.26
C GLU A 62 14.31 -5.08 -4.60
N VAL A 63 13.20 -4.69 -5.21
CA VAL A 63 12.31 -3.64 -4.70
C VAL A 63 10.96 -4.25 -4.34
N GLU A 64 10.47 -3.89 -3.16
CA GLU A 64 9.13 -4.26 -2.70
C GLU A 64 8.08 -3.41 -3.42
N THR A 65 7.24 -4.09 -4.21
CA THR A 65 6.11 -3.48 -4.94
C THR A 65 4.79 -3.98 -4.38
N PHE A 66 3.74 -3.19 -4.55
CA PHE A 66 2.44 -3.43 -3.95
C PHE A 66 1.32 -3.27 -4.99
N GLN A 67 0.23 -4.00 -4.77
CA GLN A 67 -0.97 -3.94 -5.60
C GLN A 67 -2.22 -4.16 -4.73
N VAL A 68 -3.28 -3.39 -4.92
CA VAL A 68 -4.56 -3.64 -4.25
C VAL A 68 -5.17 -4.96 -4.74
N THR A 69 -5.58 -5.84 -3.81
CA THR A 69 -6.27 -7.10 -4.16
C THR A 69 -7.75 -6.85 -4.46
N LEU A 70 -8.46 -7.83 -5.06
CA LEU A 70 -9.92 -7.76 -5.19
C LEU A 70 -10.61 -7.52 -3.84
N ARG A 71 -10.16 -8.21 -2.79
CA ARG A 71 -10.65 -8.01 -1.42
C ARG A 71 -10.38 -6.59 -0.90
N GLY A 72 -9.24 -6.01 -1.27
CA GLY A 72 -8.91 -4.61 -0.97
C GLY A 72 -9.83 -3.62 -1.66
N GLN A 73 -10.16 -3.87 -2.92
CA GLN A 73 -11.14 -3.09 -3.68
C GLN A 73 -12.53 -3.18 -3.05
N ASP A 74 -13.01 -4.40 -2.76
CA ASP A 74 -14.31 -4.62 -2.10
C ASP A 74 -14.40 -3.93 -0.73
N ALA A 75 -13.29 -3.93 0.02
CA ALA A 75 -13.22 -3.25 1.31
C ALA A 75 -13.27 -1.72 1.16
N LEU A 76 -12.70 -1.17 0.08
CA LEU A 76 -12.74 0.26 -0.21
C LEU A 76 -14.16 0.70 -0.63
N THR A 77 -14.84 -0.06 -1.49
CA THR A 77 -16.21 0.25 -1.97
C THR A 77 -17.25 0.28 -0.85
N LYS A 78 -17.03 -0.43 0.26
CA LYS A 78 -17.94 -0.41 1.42
C LYS A 78 -17.80 0.84 2.29
N VAL A 79 -16.76 1.63 2.08
CA VAL A 79 -16.38 2.77 2.92
C VAL A 79 -16.49 4.11 2.16
N VAL A 80 -16.40 4.08 0.83
CA VAL A 80 -16.55 5.25 -0.06
C VAL A 80 -18.00 5.41 -0.51
#